data_AF-A0A2H0P5R0-F1
#
_entry.id   AF-A0A2H0P5R0-F1
#
_cell.length_a   1.000
_cell.length_b   1.000
_cell.length_c   1.000
_cell.angle_alpha   90.00
_cell.angle_beta   90.00
_cell.angle_gamma   90.00
#
_symmetry.space_group_name_H-M   'P 1'
#
loop_
_entity.id
_entity.type
_entity.pdbx_description
1 polymer ?
#
loop_
_entity_poly.entity_id
_entity_poly.type
_entity_poly.pdbx_seq_one_letter_code
_entity_poly.pdbx_strand_id
1 'polypeptide(L)' 'MRLKTYTAPTTAEAMAIVRRELGDQAIIVSTQKDADGRGARVTAALENAPEPLLDAAEAPAEPVNVTETVR' A
#
# COMPACT_ATOMS: atom_id res chain seq x y z
N MET A 1 1.09 6.29 0.48
CA MET A 1 1.46 5.79 1.82
C MET A 1 0.68 6.55 2.89
N ARG A 2 -0.04 5.87 3.80
CA ARG A 2 -0.71 6.51 4.97
C ARG A 2 -0.09 5.96 6.26
N LEU A 3 0.32 6.83 7.19
CA LEU A 3 0.91 6.48 8.49
C LEU A 3 -0.13 6.56 9.60
N LYS A 4 -0.13 5.59 10.51
CA LYS A 4 -0.96 5.59 11.72
C LYS A 4 -0.16 5.07 12.91
N THR A 5 -0.44 5.64 14.08
CA THR A 5 0.22 5.27 15.34
C THR A 5 -0.79 4.61 16.27
N TYR A 6 -0.39 3.50 16.85
CA TYR A 6 -1.17 2.67 17.76
C TYR A 6 -0.49 2.61 19.11
N THR A 7 -1.28 2.67 20.17
CA THR A 7 -0.80 2.53 21.54
C THR A 7 -1.55 1.40 22.24
N ALA A 8 -0.82 0.57 22.97
CA ALA A 8 -1.39 -0.53 23.75
C ALA A 8 -0.54 -0.83 24.99
N PRO A 9 -1.05 -1.58 25.98
CA PRO A 9 -0.28 -1.96 27.17
C PRO A 9 1.00 -2.73 26.83
N THR A 10 0.96 -3.55 25.79
CA THR A 10 2.12 -4.30 25.30
C THR A 10 2.37 -4.10 23.81
N THR A 11 3.61 -4.34 23.37
CA THR A 11 3.95 -4.33 21.93
C THR A 11 3.13 -5.38 21.16
N ALA A 12 2.87 -6.54 21.77
CA ALA A 12 2.08 -7.61 21.14
C ALA A 12 0.64 -7.16 20.86
N GLU A 13 0.01 -6.48 21.81
CA GLU A 13 -1.34 -5.92 21.61
C GLU A 13 -1.34 -4.81 20.56
N ALA A 14 -0.34 -3.92 20.56
CA ALA A 14 -0.22 -2.88 19.53
C ALA A 14 -0.08 -3.50 18.13
N MET A 15 0.72 -4.57 18.00
CA MET A 15 0.86 -5.31 16.74
C MET A 15 -0.44 -6.02 16.34
N ALA A 16 -1.20 -6.58 17.28
CA ALA A 16 -2.51 -7.17 16.98
C ALA A 16 -3.49 -6.14 16.42
N ILE A 17 -3.49 -4.91 16.96
CA ILE A 17 -4.29 -3.80 16.42
C ILE A 17 -3.83 -3.44 15.00
N VAL A 18 -2.52 -3.32 14.78
CA VAL A 18 -1.96 -3.06 13.43
C VAL A 18 -2.43 -4.11 12.43
N ARG A 19 -2.31 -5.39 12.75
CA ARG A 19 -2.74 -6.49 11.86
C ARG A 19 -4.24 -6.45 11.59
N ARG A 20 -5.05 -6.17 12.62
CA ARG A 20 -6.51 -6.08 12.49
C ARG A 20 -6.94 -4.90 11.60
N GLU A 21 -6.24 -3.77 11.67
CA GLU A 21 -6.66 -2.54 10.97
C GLU A 21 -5.98 -2.33 9.62
N LEU A 22 -4.69 -2.65 9.50
CA LEU A 22 -3.88 -2.43 8.29
C LEU A 22 -3.56 -3.73 7.54
N GLY A 23 -3.80 -4.89 8.15
CA GLY A 23 -3.54 -6.20 7.55
C GLY A 23 -2.09 -6.66 7.67
N ASP A 24 -1.81 -7.81 7.04
CA ASP A 24 -0.49 -8.45 7.07
C ASP A 24 0.58 -7.71 6.25
N GLN A 25 0.15 -6.87 5.32
CA GLN A 25 1.04 -6.06 4.47
C GLN A 25 1.45 -4.72 5.11
N ALA A 26 1.06 -4.48 6.37
CA ALA A 26 1.46 -3.28 7.09
C ALA A 26 2.98 -3.23 7.29
N ILE A 27 3.58 -2.08 6.97
CA ILE A 27 4.99 -1.79 7.18
C ILE A 27 5.14 -1.11 8.55
N ILE A 28 5.95 -1.68 9.44
CA ILE A 28 6.22 -1.08 10.75
C ILE A 28 7.36 -0.08 10.63
N VAL A 29 7.11 1.17 10.99
CA VAL A 29 8.07 2.27 10.88
C VAL A 29 8.81 2.50 12.20
N SER A 30 8.10 2.46 13.33
CA SER A 30 8.74 2.59 14.63
C SER A 30 8.00 1.79 15.70
N THR A 31 8.75 1.32 16.69
CA THR A 31 8.22 0.72 17.91
C THR A 31 8.93 1.36 19.10
N GLN A 32 8.16 1.92 20.02
CA GLN A 32 8.65 2.53 21.24
C GLN A 32 7.97 1.88 22.44
N LYS A 33 8.74 1.57 23.48
CA LYS A 33 8.22 1.14 24.77
C LYS A 33 8.28 2.33 25.72
N ASP A 34 7.30 2.42 26.60
CA ASP A 34 7.32 3.40 27.67
C ASP A 34 8.47 3.10 28.66
N ALA A 35 8.98 4.13 29.33
CA ALA A 35 10.10 4.03 30.27
C ALA A 35 9.81 3.05 31.43
N ASP A 36 8.54 3.00 31.85
CA ASP A 36 8.08 2.09 32.90
C ASP A 36 7.71 0.70 32.38
N GLY A 37 7.84 0.44 31.07
CA GLY A 37 7.42 -0.81 30.43
C GLY A 37 5.91 -1.05 30.38
N ARG A 38 5.09 -0.08 30.81
CA ARG A 38 3.61 -0.17 30.93
C ARG A 38 2.85 0.22 29.66
N GLY A 39 3.55 0.41 28.55
CA GLY A 39 2.93 0.78 27.30
C GLY A 39 3.88 0.60 26.12
N ALA A 40 3.29 0.39 24.95
CA ALA A 40 3.97 0.37 23.68
C ALA A 40 3.25 1.27 22.68
N ARG A 41 4.04 1.94 21.84
CA ARG A 41 3.59 2.74 20.72
C ARG A 41 4.21 2.19 19.44
N VAL A 42 3.36 1.83 18.48
CA VAL A 42 3.78 1.29 17.18
C VAL A 42 3.26 2.22 16.09
N THR A 43 4.15 2.73 15.25
CA THR A 43 3.78 3.49 14.05
C THR A 43 3.91 2.58 12.85
N ALA A 44 2.84 2.45 12.07
CA ALA A 44 2.79 1.61 10.88
C ALA A 44 2.26 2.41 9.68
N ALA A 45 2.64 1.97 8.49
CA ALA A 45 2.16 2.48 7.22
C ALA A 45 1.52 1.36 6.39
N LEU A 46 0.54 1.74 5.57
CA LEU A 46 0.07 0.92 4.46
C LEU A 46 0.28 1.69 3.15
N GLU A 47 0.89 1.02 2.19
CA GLU A 47 0.92 1.45 0.80
C GLU A 47 -0.36 0.99 0.13
N ASN A 48 -1.21 1.94 -0.24
CA ASN A 48 -2.13 1.65 -1.34
C ASN A 48 -1.25 1.68 -2.58
N ALA A 49 -1.06 0.52 -3.21
CA ALA A 49 -0.56 0.52 -4.59
C ALA A 49 -1.43 1.50 -5.37
N PRO A 50 -0.86 2.39 -6.21
CA PRO A 50 -1.69 3.11 -7.16
C PRO A 50 -2.48 2.04 -7.91
N GLU A 51 -3.81 2.11 -7.83
CA GLU A 51 -4.63 1.27 -8.70
C GLU A 51 -4.08 1.48 -10.11
N PRO A 52 -3.73 0.41 -10.84
CA PRO A 52 -3.26 0.58 -12.21
C PRO A 52 -4.35 1.39 -12.89
N LEU A 53 -4.01 2.61 -13.31
CA LEU A 53 -4.81 3.39 -14.21
C LEU A 53 -4.97 2.46 -15.41
N LEU A 54 -6.09 1.75 -15.47
CA LEU A 54 -6.46 0.94 -16.61
C LEU A 54 -6.45 1.94 -17.77
N ASP A 55 -5.43 1.81 -18.60
CA ASP A 55 -5.19 2.68 -19.72
C ASP A 55 -6.47 2.71 -20.55
N ALA A 56 -7.14 3.86 -20.52
CA ALA A 56 -8.37 4.06 -21.25
C ALA A 56 -8.00 4.17 -22.73
N ALA A 57 -8.06 3.02 -23.40
CA ALA A 57 -8.05 2.84 -24.83
C ALA A 57 -6.76 3.30 -25.56
N GLU A 58 -5.78 2.41 -25.63
CA GLU A 58 -4.97 2.30 -26.85
C GLU A 58 -5.92 1.83 -27.97
N ALA A 59 -6.45 2.79 -28.74
CA ALA A 59 -7.26 2.51 -29.91
C ALA A 59 -6.44 1.67 -30.90
N PRO A 60 -7.01 0.61 -31.50
CA PRO A 60 -6.26 -0.19 -32.46
C PRO A 60 -5.90 0.71 -33.65
N ALA A 61 -4.60 0.86 -33.91
CA ALA A 61 -4.12 1.45 -35.15
C ALA A 61 -4.70 0.64 -36.32
N GLU A 62 -5.59 1.26 -37.09
CA GLU A 62 -6.16 0.64 -38.28
C GLU A 62 -5.04 0.18 -39.21
N PRO A 63 -5.09 -1.05 -39.75
CA PRO A 63 -4.06 -1.52 -40.66
C PRO A 63 -4.09 -0.68 -41.94
N VAL A 64 -3.03 0.09 -42.16
CA VAL A 64 -2.80 0.80 -43.42
C VAL A 64 -2.56 -0.24 -44.51
N ASN A 65 -3.59 -0.54 -45.31
CA ASN A 65 -3.47 -1.46 -46.42
C ASN A 65 -2.87 -0.72 -47.63
N VAL A 66 -1.55 -0.79 -47.78
CA VAL A 66 -0.83 -0.24 -48.93
C VAL A 66 -1.01 -1.21 -50.11
N THR A 67 -2.23 -1.27 -50.65
CA THR A 67 -2.48 -1.97 -51.91
C THR A 67 -2.00 -1.09 -53.05
N GLU A 68 -0.75 -1.31 -53.42
CA GLU A 68 -0.30 -1.50 -54.80
C GLU A 68 -1.26 -0.95 -55.88
N THR A 69 -0.96 0.25 -56.40
CA THR A 69 -1.43 0.65 -57.73
C THR A 69 -0.23 0.72 -58.66
N VAL A 70 0.06 -0.43 -59.27
CA VAL A 70 0.79 -0.51 -60.53
C VAL A 70 -0.13 0.03 -61.64
N ARG A 71 0.19 1.21 -62.17
CA ARG A 71 0.19 1.49 -63.61
C ARG A 71 0.77 2.86 -63.95
#